data_AF-A0A9Q3C539-F1
#
_entry.id   AF-A0A9Q3C539-F1
#
_cell.length_a   1.000
_cell.length_b   1.000
_cell.length_c   1.000
_cell.angle_alpha   90.00
_cell.angle_beta   90.00
_cell.angle_gamma   90.00
#
_symmetry.space_group_name_H-M   'P 1'
#
loop_
_entity.id
_entity.type
_entity.pdbx_description
1 polymer ?
#
loop_
_entity_poly.entity_id
_entity_poly.type
_entity_poly.pdbx_seq_one_letter_code
_entity_poly.pdbx_strand_id
1 'polypeptide(L)'
;MSVTGALDFLIYVDWFNAHGKSTWLASIGPIILICLNLPPSERLKPGNVYVSGVIPGLKEPTSLQLNYLLIPLIKELKELWQGYHFAPTSTEPSGSFICVSILTAMVDMVPMHKLTGFISHSGNHFCNFCTIHKAQIEEIGPQFHYTHTYPNHK
;
A
#
# COMPACT_ATOMS: atom_id res chain seq x y z
N MET A 1 29.36 -10.76 12.91
CA MET A 1 28.84 -9.54 12.26
C MET A 1 27.45 -9.92 11.75
N SER A 2 26.39 -9.43 12.38
CA SER A 2 25.02 -9.72 11.94
C SER A 2 24.82 -9.08 10.57
N VAL A 3 24.48 -9.87 9.55
CA VAL A 3 24.11 -9.34 8.24
C VAL A 3 22.79 -8.59 8.43
N THR A 4 22.84 -7.27 8.28
CA THR A 4 21.65 -6.43 8.24
C THR A 4 20.98 -6.63 6.89
N GLY A 5 19.79 -7.23 6.88
CA GLY A 5 18.95 -7.36 5.70
C GLY A 5 17.93 -6.23 5.61
N ALA A 6 17.59 -5.80 4.40
CA ALA A 6 16.46 -4.91 4.16
C ALA A 6 15.45 -5.65 3.25
N LEU A 7 14.18 -5.66 3.65
CA LEU A 7 13.09 -6.20 2.86
C LEU A 7 12.13 -5.08 2.47
N ASP A 8 11.94 -4.90 1.18
CA ASP A 8 11.08 -3.91 0.59
C ASP A 8 9.79 -4.57 0.12
N PHE A 9 8.66 -4.05 0.56
CA PHE A 9 7.35 -4.56 0.20
C PHE A 9 6.51 -3.53 -0.55
N LEU A 10 5.61 -4.05 -1.36
CA LEU A 10 4.47 -3.34 -1.91
C LEU A 10 3.22 -3.76 -1.15
N ILE A 11 2.35 -2.81 -0.82
CA ILE A 11 1.03 -3.11 -0.26
C ILE A 11 -0.03 -3.11 -1.38
N TYR A 12 -0.84 -4.16 -1.44
CA TYR A 12 -1.95 -4.30 -2.36
C TYR A 12 -3.26 -4.39 -1.60
N VAL A 13 -4.26 -3.60 -2.03
CA VAL A 13 -5.60 -3.60 -1.46
C VAL A 13 -6.63 -3.41 -2.57
N ASP A 14 -7.59 -4.32 -2.67
CA ASP A 14 -8.68 -4.26 -3.65
C ASP A 14 -9.96 -4.78 -3.03
N TRP A 15 -11.14 -4.39 -3.53
CA TRP A 15 -12.44 -4.92 -3.08
C TRP A 15 -13.16 -5.58 -4.25
N PHE A 16 -13.34 -6.90 -4.16
CA PHE A 16 -14.06 -7.67 -5.15
C PHE A 16 -15.29 -8.35 -4.56
N ASN A 17 -16.29 -8.59 -5.41
CA ASN A 17 -17.46 -9.38 -5.05
C ASN A 17 -17.12 -10.87 -5.05
N ALA A 18 -17.06 -11.47 -3.86
CA ALA A 18 -16.69 -12.87 -3.67
C ALA A 18 -17.73 -13.87 -4.25
N HIS A 19 -18.97 -13.42 -4.49
CA HIS A 19 -20.07 -14.26 -4.99
C HIS A 19 -20.39 -14.02 -6.48
N GLY A 20 -19.60 -13.19 -7.18
CA GLY A 20 -19.82 -12.87 -8.60
C GLY A 20 -21.00 -11.92 -8.85
N LYS A 21 -21.31 -11.66 -10.14
CA LYS A 21 -22.24 -10.61 -10.58
C LYS A 21 -23.70 -10.80 -10.14
N SER A 22 -24.07 -11.97 -9.62
CA SER A 22 -25.46 -12.33 -9.30
C SER A 22 -25.95 -11.80 -7.95
N THR A 23 -25.06 -11.46 -7.01
CA THR A 23 -25.46 -11.03 -5.66
C THR A 23 -24.50 -10.01 -5.08
N TRP A 24 -24.96 -8.81 -4.76
CA TRP A 24 -24.19 -7.76 -4.05
C TRP A 24 -24.07 -8.04 -2.53
N LEU A 25 -24.02 -9.31 -2.13
CA LEU A 25 -24.19 -9.73 -0.74
C LEU A 25 -22.89 -9.81 0.06
N ALA A 26 -21.72 -9.72 -0.59
CA ALA A 26 -20.44 -9.58 0.10
C ALA A 26 -19.34 -9.05 -0.82
N SER A 27 -18.67 -8.00 -0.40
CA SER A 27 -17.40 -7.51 -0.92
C SER A 27 -16.29 -7.91 0.06
N ILE A 28 -15.18 -8.45 -0.45
CA ILE A 28 -14.04 -8.84 0.36
C ILE A 28 -12.84 -8.04 -0.11
N GLY A 29 -12.13 -7.42 0.84
CA GLY A 29 -10.90 -6.71 0.53
C GLY A 29 -9.68 -7.28 1.24
N PRO A 30 -8.80 -8.03 0.56
CA PRO A 30 -7.54 -8.48 1.14
C PRO A 30 -6.55 -7.31 1.21
N ILE A 31 -5.76 -7.29 2.28
CA ILE A 31 -4.55 -6.48 2.38
C ILE A 31 -3.37 -7.44 2.22
N ILE A 32 -2.61 -7.26 1.14
CA ILE A 32 -1.52 -8.17 0.75
C ILE A 32 -0.22 -7.38 0.72
N LEU A 33 0.84 -7.94 1.31
CA LEU A 33 2.20 -7.45 1.15
C LEU A 33 2.95 -8.34 0.16
N ILE A 34 3.61 -7.73 -0.82
CA ILE A 34 4.37 -8.39 -1.87
C ILE A 34 5.84 -8.00 -1.74
N CYS A 35 6.73 -8.99 -1.54
CA CYS A 35 8.16 -8.76 -1.39
C CYS A 35 8.80 -8.38 -2.74
N LEU A 36 9.35 -7.17 -2.83
CA LEU A 36 9.97 -6.62 -4.04
C LEU A 36 11.40 -7.12 -4.24
N ASN A 37 12.05 -7.64 -3.21
CA ASN A 37 13.38 -8.25 -3.30
C ASN A 37 13.37 -9.58 -4.07
N LEU A 38 12.20 -10.19 -4.27
CA LEU A 38 12.07 -11.39 -5.10
C LEU A 38 12.09 -11.02 -6.60
N PRO A 39 12.59 -11.92 -7.47
CA PRO A 39 12.50 -11.75 -8.93
C PRO A 39 11.04 -11.55 -9.36
N PRO A 40 10.74 -10.72 -10.39
CA PRO A 40 9.37 -10.43 -10.80
C PRO A 40 8.48 -11.65 -11.04
N SER A 41 9.04 -12.74 -11.58
CA SER A 41 8.32 -14.00 -11.82
C SER A 41 7.88 -14.74 -10.55
N GLU A 42 8.47 -14.41 -9.40
CA GLU A 42 8.25 -15.08 -8.13
C GLU A 42 7.30 -14.31 -7.19
N ARG A 43 7.17 -13.00 -7.37
CA ARG A 43 6.50 -12.09 -6.41
C ARG A 43 5.04 -12.42 -6.11
N LEU A 44 4.29 -12.86 -7.12
CA LEU A 44 2.85 -13.12 -7.03
C LEU A 44 2.51 -14.60 -6.87
N LYS A 45 3.52 -15.46 -6.65
CA LYS A 45 3.25 -16.87 -6.37
C LYS A 45 2.55 -16.98 -5.01
N PRO A 46 1.56 -17.88 -4.85
CA PRO A 46 0.81 -18.01 -3.59
C PRO A 46 1.67 -18.20 -2.33
N GLY A 47 2.84 -18.83 -2.45
CA GLY A 47 3.77 -19.00 -1.32
C GLY A 47 4.64 -17.79 -0.98
N ASN A 48 4.64 -16.75 -1.82
CA ASN A 48 5.51 -15.58 -1.71
C ASN A 48 4.73 -14.27 -1.42
N VAL A 49 3.41 -14.36 -1.28
CA VAL A 49 2.55 -13.24 -0.91
C VAL A 49 2.17 -13.35 0.56
N TYR A 50 2.16 -12.22 1.28
CA TYR A 50 1.77 -12.18 2.68
C TYR A 50 0.42 -11.50 2.85
N VAL A 51 -0.61 -12.25 3.26
CA VAL A 51 -1.93 -11.68 3.52
C VAL A 51 -1.95 -11.15 4.95
N SER A 52 -1.81 -9.84 5.12
CA SER A 52 -1.79 -9.20 6.43
C SER A 52 -3.18 -8.99 7.03
N GLY A 53 -4.23 -9.04 6.20
CA GLY A 53 -5.60 -8.91 6.66
C GLY A 53 -6.63 -9.17 5.57
N VAL A 54 -7.86 -9.47 5.99
CA VAL A 54 -9.03 -9.60 5.12
C VAL A 54 -10.15 -8.76 5.71
N ILE A 55 -10.69 -7.83 4.92
CA ILE A 55 -11.75 -6.93 5.34
C ILE A 55 -13.08 -7.44 4.75
N PRO A 56 -13.95 -8.06 5.57
CA PRO A 56 -15.29 -8.43 5.13
C PRO A 56 -16.23 -7.22 5.15
N GLY A 57 -17.16 -7.13 4.20
CA GLY A 57 -18.24 -6.15 4.26
C GLY A 57 -19.23 -6.25 3.11
N LEU A 58 -20.44 -5.71 3.27
CA LEU A 58 -21.38 -5.60 2.14
C LEU A 58 -20.90 -4.62 1.07
N LYS A 59 -20.07 -3.65 1.48
CA LYS A 59 -19.53 -2.57 0.65
C LYS A 59 -18.08 -2.31 1.01
N GLU A 60 -17.37 -1.67 0.09
CA GLU A 60 -16.05 -1.10 0.34
C GLU A 60 -16.10 -0.16 1.55
N PRO A 61 -15.12 -0.20 2.47
CA PRO A 61 -15.09 0.67 3.63
C PRO A 61 -14.93 2.14 3.23
N THR A 62 -15.40 3.01 4.12
CA THR A 62 -15.06 4.45 4.08
C THR A 62 -13.57 4.65 4.39
N SER A 63 -12.98 5.79 4.00
CA SER A 63 -11.57 6.09 4.29
C SER A 63 -11.26 6.03 5.79
N LEU A 64 -12.18 6.52 6.63
CA LEU A 64 -12.02 6.47 8.08
C LEU A 64 -12.00 5.03 8.61
N GLN A 65 -12.91 4.17 8.14
CA GLN A 65 -12.92 2.76 8.52
C GLN A 65 -11.65 2.04 8.05
N LEU A 66 -11.20 2.29 6.83
CA LEU A 66 -9.96 1.72 6.31
C LEU A 66 -8.76 2.12 7.17
N ASN A 67 -8.66 3.40 7.55
CA ASN A 67 -7.59 3.88 8.43
C ASN A 67 -7.56 3.11 9.76
N TYR A 68 -8.71 2.90 10.41
CA TYR A 68 -8.78 2.11 11.64
C TYR A 68 -8.33 0.66 11.44
N LEU A 69 -8.71 0.05 10.32
CA LEU A 69 -8.33 -1.33 10.00
C LEU A 69 -6.82 -1.48 9.72
N LEU A 70 -6.15 -0.43 9.27
CA LEU A 70 -4.71 -0.43 8.99
C LEU A 70 -3.84 -0.11 10.20
N ILE A 71 -4.40 0.42 11.29
CA ILE A 71 -3.62 0.77 12.51
C ILE A 71 -2.73 -0.38 13.00
N PRO A 72 -3.21 -1.64 13.12
CA PRO A 72 -2.39 -2.75 13.61
C PRO A 72 -1.18 -2.99 12.69
N LEU A 73 -1.43 -3.06 11.38
CA LEU A 73 -0.39 -3.27 10.37
C LEU A 73 0.63 -2.12 10.38
N ILE A 74 0.18 -0.87 10.45
CA ILE A 74 1.06 0.31 10.51
C ILE A 74 1.92 0.27 11.77
N LYS A 75 1.39 -0.20 12.91
CA LYS A 75 2.15 -0.33 14.14
C LYS A 75 3.30 -1.34 13.99
N GLU A 76 3.00 -2.52 13.45
CA GLU A 76 4.01 -3.56 13.18
C GLU A 76 5.07 -3.05 12.18
N LEU A 77 4.65 -2.40 11.10
CA LEU A 77 5.56 -1.83 10.10
C LEU A 77 6.47 -0.75 10.70
N LYS A 78 5.98 0.06 11.64
CA LYS A 78 6.81 1.05 12.35
C LYS A 78 7.88 0.40 13.22
N GLU A 79 7.55 -0.71 13.87
CA GLU A 79 8.52 -1.50 14.65
C GLU A 79 9.56 -2.12 13.72
N LEU A 80 9.12 -2.75 12.62
CA LEU A 80 10.01 -3.37 11.63
C LEU A 80 10.86 -2.35 10.85
N TRP A 81 10.41 -1.10 10.71
CA TRP A 81 11.20 -0.02 10.10
C TRP A 81 12.42 0.35 10.95
N GLN A 82 12.30 0.31 12.28
CA GLN A 82 13.45 0.50 13.18
C GLN A 82 14.40 -0.71 13.17
N GLY A 83 13.92 -1.83 12.65
CA GLY A 83 14.63 -3.10 12.54
C GLY A 83 14.31 -4.05 13.69
N TYR A 84 14.30 -5.35 13.36
CA TYR A 84 13.97 -6.41 14.30
C TYR A 84 15.03 -7.52 14.26
N HIS A 85 15.41 -8.01 15.44
CA HIS A 85 16.30 -9.15 15.59
C HIS A 85 15.50 -10.46 15.59
N PHE A 86 15.58 -11.19 14.49
CA PHE A 86 15.06 -12.54 14.37
C PHE A 86 15.95 -13.54 15.09
N ALA A 87 15.31 -14.52 15.72
CA ALA A 87 16.01 -15.58 16.45
C ALA A 87 16.96 -16.37 15.52
N PRO A 88 18.04 -16.93 16.08
CA PRO A 88 18.94 -17.83 15.35
C PRO A 88 18.20 -18.95 14.62
N THR A 89 18.66 -19.25 13.41
CA THR A 89 18.18 -20.38 12.61
C THR A 89 19.34 -21.35 12.35
N SER A 90 19.05 -22.55 11.84
CA SER A 90 20.12 -23.51 11.49
C SER A 90 21.10 -22.96 10.45
N THR A 91 20.65 -22.05 9.58
CA THR A 91 21.46 -21.42 8.53
C THR A 91 22.09 -20.11 8.98
N GLU A 92 21.52 -19.45 9.99
CA GLU A 92 22.03 -18.20 10.56
C GLU A 92 22.06 -18.30 12.10
N PRO A 93 23.12 -18.89 12.68
CA PRO A 93 23.24 -19.12 14.12
C PRO A 93 23.35 -17.83 14.95
N SER A 94 23.69 -16.70 14.31
CA SER A 94 23.76 -15.40 14.98
C SER A 94 22.42 -14.66 15.02
N GLY A 95 21.39 -15.22 14.39
CA GLY A 95 20.14 -14.51 14.12
C GLY A 95 20.32 -13.45 13.02
N SER A 96 19.24 -12.81 12.63
CA SER A 96 19.27 -11.80 11.57
C SER A 96 18.65 -10.51 12.05
N PHE A 97 19.29 -9.38 11.74
CA PHE A 97 18.69 -8.07 11.93
C PHE A 97 18.07 -7.63 10.61
N ILE A 98 16.76 -7.42 10.58
CA ILE A 98 16.05 -7.08 9.34
C ILE A 98 15.22 -5.82 9.56
N CYS A 99 15.36 -4.88 8.62
CA CYS A 99 14.46 -3.74 8.50
C CYS A 99 13.45 -3.99 7.37
N VAL A 100 12.21 -3.56 7.55
CA VAL A 100 11.15 -3.66 6.54
C VAL A 100 10.68 -2.29 6.10
N SER A 101 10.52 -2.10 4.79
CA SER A 101 9.95 -0.88 4.20
C SER A 101 8.71 -1.19 3.34
N ILE A 102 7.80 -0.22 3.24
CA ILE A 102 6.75 -0.22 2.20
C ILE A 102 7.13 0.84 1.17
N LEU A 103 7.49 0.42 -0.05
CA LEU A 103 7.92 1.35 -1.10
C LEU A 103 6.75 1.97 -1.86
N THR A 104 5.69 1.20 -2.08
CA THR A 104 4.54 1.67 -2.87
C THR A 104 3.27 0.90 -2.55
N ALA A 105 2.14 1.45 -2.96
CA ALA A 105 0.83 0.82 -2.89
C ALA A 105 0.31 0.52 -4.31
N MET A 106 -0.05 -0.75 -4.58
CA MET A 106 -0.76 -1.14 -5.79
C MET A 106 -2.23 -1.27 -5.44
N VAL A 107 -3.00 -0.28 -5.84
CA VAL A 107 -4.38 -0.10 -5.44
C VAL A 107 -5.09 0.59 -6.59
N ASP A 108 -6.33 0.22 -6.86
CA ASP A 108 -7.14 0.95 -7.82
C ASP A 108 -7.28 2.41 -7.39
N MET A 109 -7.46 3.32 -8.34
CA MET A 109 -7.31 4.76 -8.09
C MET A 109 -8.24 5.30 -6.98
N VAL A 110 -9.46 4.75 -6.86
CA VAL A 110 -10.40 5.13 -5.80
C VAL A 110 -9.94 4.65 -4.41
N PRO A 111 -9.63 3.36 -4.20
CA PRO A 111 -8.98 2.88 -2.97
C PRO A 111 -7.64 3.55 -2.67
N MET A 112 -6.85 3.91 -3.69
CA MET A 112 -5.57 4.59 -3.53
C MET A 112 -5.73 5.87 -2.74
N HIS A 113 -6.70 6.70 -3.12
CA HIS A 113 -6.93 7.98 -2.45
C HIS A 113 -7.35 7.79 -0.99
N LYS A 114 -8.09 6.70 -0.68
CA LYS A 114 -8.45 6.35 0.70
C LYS A 114 -7.24 5.87 1.50
N LEU A 115 -6.38 5.06 0.89
CA LEU A 115 -5.21 4.45 1.54
C LEU A 115 -4.11 5.47 1.82
N THR A 116 -3.88 6.41 0.90
CA THR A 116 -2.78 7.38 0.98
C THR A 116 -3.21 8.75 1.51
N GLY A 117 -4.52 8.98 1.67
CA GLY A 117 -5.07 10.26 2.13
C GLY A 117 -5.10 11.35 1.05
N PHE A 118 -5.09 10.98 -0.24
CA PHE A 118 -5.15 11.92 -1.36
C PHE A 118 -6.58 12.40 -1.67
N ILE A 119 -6.68 13.54 -2.36
CA ILE A 119 -7.95 14.17 -2.73
C ILE A 119 -8.67 13.29 -3.77
N SER A 120 -9.94 12.95 -3.53
CA SER A 120 -10.76 12.10 -4.43
C SER A 120 -10.83 12.63 -5.89
N HIS A 121 -11.27 11.80 -6.84
CA HIS A 121 -11.37 12.19 -8.27
C HIS A 121 -12.30 13.38 -8.56
N SER A 122 -13.16 13.77 -7.60
CA SER A 122 -13.98 14.97 -7.71
C SER A 122 -13.26 16.24 -7.27
N GLY A 123 -12.01 16.15 -6.84
CA GLY A 123 -11.16 17.29 -6.51
C GLY A 123 -10.74 18.08 -7.74
N ASN A 124 -10.52 19.37 -7.53
CA ASN A 124 -9.98 20.25 -8.57
C ASN A 124 -8.49 20.05 -8.80
N HIS A 125 -7.76 19.47 -7.85
CA HIS A 125 -6.38 19.01 -8.03
C HIS A 125 -6.41 17.49 -8.08
N PHE A 126 -6.30 16.94 -9.30
CA PHE A 126 -6.49 15.52 -9.58
C PHE A 126 -5.19 14.72 -9.51
N CYS A 127 -4.05 15.42 -9.42
CA CYS A 127 -2.71 14.88 -9.51
C CYS A 127 -2.04 14.93 -8.15
N ASN A 128 -1.51 13.80 -7.66
CA ASN A 128 -0.86 13.72 -6.35
C ASN A 128 0.52 14.41 -6.31
N PHE A 129 1.07 14.73 -7.47
CA PHE A 129 2.42 15.27 -7.61
C PHE A 129 2.45 16.71 -8.15
N CYS A 130 1.37 17.14 -8.81
CA CYS A 130 1.36 18.36 -9.62
C CYS A 130 0.19 19.28 -9.27
N THR A 131 0.40 20.58 -9.49
CA THR A 131 -0.56 21.64 -9.15
C THR A 131 -1.63 21.89 -10.20
N ILE A 132 -1.75 21.01 -11.18
CA ILE A 132 -2.61 21.27 -12.33
C ILE A 132 -4.06 21.23 -11.85
N HIS A 133 -4.72 22.38 -11.96
CA HIS A 133 -6.14 22.48 -11.71
C HIS A 133 -6.90 21.76 -12.83
N LYS A 134 -8.04 21.14 -12.52
CA LYS A 134 -8.87 20.41 -13.48
C LYS A 134 -9.26 21.25 -14.70
N ALA A 135 -9.41 22.56 -14.52
CA ALA A 135 -9.66 23.50 -15.61
C ALA A 135 -8.49 23.62 -16.62
N GLN A 136 -7.29 23.21 -16.23
CA GLN A 136 -6.05 23.28 -17.01
C GLN A 136 -5.55 21.88 -17.39
N ILE A 137 -6.43 20.87 -17.40
CA ILE A 137 -6.05 19.47 -17.66
C ILE A 137 -5.39 19.25 -19.03
N GLU A 138 -5.67 20.14 -19.99
CA GLU A 138 -5.09 20.12 -21.33
C GLU A 138 -3.70 20.79 -21.41
N GLU A 139 -3.26 21.49 -20.37
CA GLU A 139 -1.95 22.16 -20.30
C GLU A 139 -0.84 21.16 -19.96
N ILE A 140 -0.56 20.26 -20.91
CA ILE A 140 0.43 19.19 -20.75
C ILE A 140 1.81 19.68 -21.20
N GLY A 141 2.75 19.81 -20.26
CA GLY A 141 4.15 20.12 -20.53
C GLY A 141 4.97 20.34 -19.26
N PRO A 142 6.30 20.18 -19.30
CA PRO A 142 7.16 20.42 -18.13
C PRO A 142 7.09 21.85 -17.61
N GLN A 143 6.74 22.83 -18.46
CA GLN A 143 6.54 24.23 -18.09
C GLN A 143 5.30 24.49 -17.23
N PHE A 144 4.35 23.55 -17.20
CA PHE A 144 3.12 23.61 -16.42
C PHE A 144 3.14 22.64 -15.22
N HIS A 145 4.21 21.86 -15.08
CA HIS A 145 4.44 20.97 -13.95
C HIS A 145 5.12 21.74 -12.81
N TYR A 146 4.30 22.29 -11.93
CA TYR A 146 4.77 22.73 -10.63
C TYR A 146 4.54 21.58 -9.64
N THR A 147 5.61 21.13 -8.97
CA THR A 147 5.54 20.07 -7.96
C THR A 147 5.09 20.64 -6.64
N HIS A 148 4.11 20.01 -5.98
CA HIS A 148 3.80 20.32 -4.59
C HIS A 148 4.62 19.46 -3.63
N THR A 149 4.94 20.01 -2.47
CA THR A 149 5.34 19.22 -1.30
C THR A 149 4.09 18.85 -0.50
N TYR A 150 4.13 17.76 0.28
CA TYR A 150 3.00 17.32 1.11
C TYR A 150 2.33 18.42 1.96
N PRO A 151 3.07 19.39 2.57
CA PRO A 151 2.45 20.52 3.28
C PRO A 151 1.56 21.42 2.41
N ASN A 152 1.87 21.54 1.11
CA ASN A 152 1.15 22.38 0.17
C ASN A 152 -0.06 21.67 -0.48
N HIS A 153 -0.29 20.41 -0.13
CA HIS A 153 -1.39 19.58 -0.63
C HIS A 153 -2.61 19.56 0.31
N LYS A 154 -2.53 20.20 1.49
CA LYS A 154 -3.65 20.33 2.43
C LYS A 154 -4.53 21.53 2.13
#